data_AF-A0A373F515-F1
#
_entry.id   AF-A0A373F515-F1
#
_cell.length_a   1.000
_cell.length_b   1.000
_cell.length_c   1.000
_cell.angle_alpha   90.00
_cell.angle_beta   90.00
_cell.angle_gamma   90.00
#
_symmetry.space_group_name_H-M   'P 1'
#
loop_
_entity.id
_entity.type
_entity.pdbx_description
1 polymer ?
#
loop_
_entity_poly.entity_id
_entity_poly.type
_entity_poly.pdbx_seq_one_letter_code
_entity_poly.pdbx_strand_id
1 'polypeptide(L)'
;MNTKAARFSPEVRERAVRLVQECQADYASLWGACESIAPKIGCSVSTLHGWVQRKEIDAGQRPGLTTDERERLKQLERENKELRRANDILKAASGFFCAGGAGPSHQELIDFVDQYRDAYGVEPICRLLQIAPSGYRRRVQQRNCYWLRCKRSQSDEERCSHIQRVWHANWQVYGAVKVWKQMHREGLTIARCTVQRLMRKLGLEGARRGKKVRTTRPDVARPSPLDLVNRQFTAQRPDQLWVADFTYVSTWQGQMFVAFVIDVYARRIVGWRVSSHMRTDFVVDALEQALYARQPSSDTKLIHHSDRGSQYVSIRYTERLEEAGLMPSVGSTGDSYDNALAETINGLYKTEVIYKRGPWKTKESLELATLQWVHWFNHDRLLESIGHIPPAEAEANYWRQVANTVQANACTSTN
;
A
#
# COMPACT_ATOMS: atom_id res chain seq x y z
N MET A 1 -18.09 -17.34 43.79
CA MET A 1 -19.28 -17.71 44.58
C MET A 1 -18.85 -17.76 46.03
N ASN A 2 -19.18 -16.73 46.81
CA ASN A 2 -18.86 -16.68 48.24
C ASN A 2 -20.03 -17.32 48.99
N THR A 3 -20.09 -18.66 49.02
CA THR A 3 -21.09 -19.38 49.81
C THR A 3 -20.66 -19.30 51.27
N LYS A 4 -21.07 -18.23 51.97
CA LYS A 4 -21.18 -18.28 53.42
C LYS A 4 -22.02 -19.50 53.74
N ALA A 5 -21.40 -20.55 54.28
CA ALA A 5 -22.08 -21.76 54.71
C ALA A 5 -23.27 -21.34 55.60
N ALA A 6 -24.47 -21.73 55.20
CA ALA A 6 -25.67 -21.44 55.96
C ALA A 6 -25.50 -22.08 57.35
N ARG A 7 -25.45 -21.26 58.41
CA ARG A 7 -25.20 -21.66 59.81
C ARG A 7 -26.19 -22.70 60.36
N PHE A 8 -27.28 -22.97 59.65
CA PHE A 8 -28.33 -23.93 60.02
C PHE A 8 -28.76 -24.72 58.78
N SER A 9 -28.88 -26.05 58.91
CA SER A 9 -29.33 -26.94 57.84
C SER A 9 -30.83 -26.74 57.52
N PRO A 10 -31.30 -27.14 56.33
CA PRO A 10 -32.72 -27.09 55.96
C PRO A 10 -33.60 -27.87 56.95
N GLU A 11 -33.17 -29.05 57.41
CA GLU A 11 -33.97 -29.85 58.34
C GLU A 11 -34.14 -29.16 59.70
N VAL A 12 -33.08 -28.48 60.17
CA VAL A 12 -33.13 -27.70 61.43
C VAL A 12 -34.12 -26.53 61.31
N ARG A 13 -34.17 -25.86 60.15
CA ARG A 13 -35.12 -24.76 59.90
C ARG A 13 -36.55 -25.25 59.85
N GLU A 14 -36.81 -26.33 59.12
CA GLU A 14 -38.15 -26.91 59.01
C GLU A 14 -38.67 -27.41 60.36
N ARG A 15 -37.81 -28.06 61.14
CA ARG A 15 -38.13 -28.49 62.50
C ARG A 15 -38.44 -27.30 63.40
N ALA A 16 -37.61 -26.26 63.37
CA ALA A 16 -37.79 -25.08 64.20
C ALA A 16 -39.11 -24.35 63.87
N VAL A 17 -39.44 -24.20 62.59
CA VAL A 17 -40.71 -23.59 62.17
C VAL A 17 -41.91 -24.46 62.55
N ARG A 18 -41.80 -25.79 62.42
CA ARG A 18 -42.86 -26.73 62.85
C ARG A 18 -43.16 -26.60 64.34
N LEU A 19 -42.11 -26.57 65.18
CA LEU A 19 -42.26 -26.41 66.64
C LEU A 19 -42.93 -25.08 67.00
N VAL A 20 -42.61 -23.99 66.29
CA VAL A 20 -43.30 -22.70 66.51
C VAL A 20 -44.77 -22.76 66.12
N GLN A 21 -45.11 -23.42 65.00
CA GLN A 21 -46.49 -23.59 64.55
C GLN A 21 -47.32 -24.48 65.50
N GLU A 22 -46.73 -25.54 66.04
CA GLU A 22 -47.39 -26.47 66.98
C GLU A 22 -47.67 -25.81 68.34
N CYS A 23 -46.71 -25.05 68.88
CA CYS A 23 -46.88 -24.37 70.16
C CYS A 23 -47.55 -22.99 70.06
N GLN A 24 -47.91 -22.52 68.85
CA GLN A 24 -48.41 -21.16 68.64
C GLN A 24 -49.69 -20.85 69.44
N ALA A 25 -50.55 -21.85 69.69
CA ALA A 25 -51.79 -21.70 70.44
C ALA A 25 -51.58 -21.46 71.94
N ASP A 26 -50.42 -21.84 72.48
CA ASP A 26 -50.10 -21.75 73.91
C ASP A 26 -49.51 -20.37 74.30
N TYR A 27 -49.26 -19.49 73.33
CA TYR A 27 -48.65 -18.18 73.54
C TYR A 27 -49.52 -17.04 73.03
N ALA A 28 -49.47 -15.89 73.70
CA ALA A 28 -50.26 -14.70 73.35
C ALA A 28 -49.87 -14.07 71.99
N SER A 29 -48.71 -14.40 71.43
CA SER A 29 -48.29 -13.91 70.10
C SER A 29 -47.26 -14.85 69.44
N LEU A 30 -47.18 -14.78 68.11
CA LEU A 30 -46.16 -15.46 67.30
C LEU A 30 -44.73 -15.10 67.75
N TRP A 31 -44.51 -13.84 68.16
CA TRP A 31 -43.24 -13.38 68.69
C TRP A 31 -42.90 -14.04 70.04
N GLY A 32 -43.88 -14.18 70.94
CA GLY A 32 -43.72 -14.89 72.21
C GLY A 32 -43.39 -16.39 72.05
N ALA A 33 -44.00 -17.04 71.05
CA ALA A 33 -43.64 -18.41 70.67
C ALA A 33 -42.20 -18.50 70.12
N CYS A 34 -41.79 -17.54 69.29
CA CYS A 34 -40.43 -17.46 68.77
C CYS A 34 -39.38 -17.17 69.87
N GLU A 35 -39.70 -16.33 70.87
CA GLU A 35 -38.82 -16.05 72.02
C GLU A 35 -38.54 -17.28 72.88
N SER A 36 -39.54 -18.15 73.06
CA SER A 36 -39.37 -19.39 73.83
C SER A 36 -38.57 -20.47 73.08
N ILE A 37 -38.73 -20.55 71.76
CA ILE A 37 -38.18 -21.64 70.93
C ILE A 37 -36.79 -21.31 70.36
N ALA A 38 -36.52 -20.04 70.02
CA ALA A 38 -35.25 -19.66 69.39
C ALA A 38 -33.99 -20.01 70.22
N PRO A 39 -33.95 -19.79 71.56
CA PRO A 39 -32.81 -20.21 72.38
C PRO A 39 -32.59 -21.73 72.39
N LYS A 40 -33.68 -22.52 72.31
CA LYS A 40 -33.64 -23.99 72.32
C LYS A 40 -33.11 -24.59 71.01
N ILE A 41 -33.25 -23.86 69.90
CA ILE A 41 -32.71 -24.22 68.58
C ILE A 41 -31.30 -23.62 68.34
N GLY A 42 -30.90 -22.63 69.14
CA GLY A 42 -29.60 -21.96 69.03
C GLY A 42 -29.57 -20.85 67.97
N CYS A 43 -30.71 -20.27 67.61
CA CYS A 43 -30.83 -19.14 66.67
C CYS A 43 -31.36 -17.88 67.36
N SER A 44 -31.26 -16.71 66.71
CA SER A 44 -31.89 -15.49 67.24
C SER A 44 -33.40 -15.51 67.01
N VAL A 45 -34.15 -14.88 67.91
CA VAL A 45 -35.61 -14.71 67.80
C VAL A 45 -36.01 -14.11 66.46
N SER A 46 -35.28 -13.09 66.00
CA SER A 46 -35.48 -12.46 64.69
C SER A 46 -35.29 -13.40 63.50
N THR A 47 -34.35 -14.34 63.60
CA THR A 47 -34.07 -15.32 62.55
C THR A 47 -35.17 -16.37 62.47
N LEU A 48 -35.60 -16.91 63.62
CA LEU A 48 -36.71 -17.88 63.69
C LEU A 48 -38.02 -17.27 63.21
N HIS A 49 -38.32 -16.05 63.67
CA HIS A 49 -39.48 -15.28 63.24
C HIS A 49 -39.46 -15.04 61.72
N GLY A 50 -38.31 -14.72 61.13
CA GLY A 50 -38.15 -14.59 59.68
C GLY A 50 -38.38 -15.89 58.90
N TRP A 51 -38.04 -17.06 59.47
CA TRP A 51 -38.33 -18.37 58.86
C TRP A 51 -39.82 -18.71 58.92
N VAL A 52 -40.48 -18.41 60.03
CA VAL A 52 -41.93 -18.64 60.20
C VAL A 52 -42.71 -17.75 59.23
N GLN A 53 -42.40 -16.46 59.17
CA GLN A 53 -43.00 -15.53 58.19
C GLN A 53 -42.75 -15.96 56.74
N ARG A 54 -41.57 -16.50 56.43
CA ARG A 54 -41.26 -17.04 55.10
C ARG A 54 -42.18 -18.22 54.76
N LYS A 55 -42.37 -19.16 55.68
CA LYS A 55 -43.26 -20.32 55.49
C LYS A 55 -44.73 -19.90 55.39
N GLU A 56 -45.16 -18.90 56.15
CA GLU A 56 -46.51 -18.31 56.04
C GLU A 56 -46.75 -17.66 54.66
N ILE A 57 -45.75 -16.98 54.11
CA ILE A 57 -45.80 -16.41 52.75
C ILE A 57 -45.83 -17.53 51.71
N ASP A 58 -44.99 -18.56 51.86
CA ASP A 58 -44.93 -19.69 50.93
C ASP A 58 -46.22 -20.55 50.97
N ALA A 59 -46.93 -20.58 52.10
CA ALA A 59 -48.22 -21.23 52.27
C ALA A 59 -49.43 -20.34 51.86
N GLY A 60 -49.20 -19.11 51.37
CA GLY A 60 -50.25 -18.19 50.95
C GLY A 60 -51.06 -17.56 52.09
N GLN A 61 -50.64 -17.75 53.35
CA GLN A 61 -51.32 -17.22 54.54
C GLN A 61 -50.99 -15.73 54.78
N ARG A 62 -49.93 -15.23 54.14
CA ARG A 62 -49.45 -13.85 54.27
C ARG A 62 -49.10 -13.29 52.89
N PRO A 63 -49.44 -12.01 52.59
CA PRO A 63 -49.12 -11.41 51.29
C PRO A 63 -47.60 -11.27 51.10
N GLY A 64 -47.09 -11.77 49.98
CA GLY A 64 -45.69 -11.64 49.59
C GLY A 64 -45.29 -12.64 48.49
N LEU A 65 -44.17 -12.39 47.82
CA LEU A 65 -43.59 -13.33 46.85
C LEU A 65 -43.05 -14.56 47.58
N THR A 66 -43.51 -15.74 47.14
CA THR A 66 -43.03 -17.04 47.64
C THR A 66 -41.54 -17.23 47.32
N THR A 67 -40.89 -18.14 48.01
CA THR A 67 -39.48 -18.50 47.76
C THR A 67 -39.27 -18.92 46.31
N ASP A 68 -40.16 -19.77 45.79
CA ASP A 68 -40.12 -20.26 44.41
C ASP A 68 -40.33 -19.13 43.40
N GLU A 69 -41.27 -18.22 43.67
CA GLU A 69 -41.49 -17.03 42.82
C GLU A 69 -40.28 -16.11 42.81
N ARG A 70 -39.59 -15.93 43.95
CA ARG A 70 -38.37 -15.11 44.02
C ARG A 70 -37.20 -15.74 43.27
N GLU A 71 -37.05 -17.07 43.36
CA GLU A 71 -36.02 -17.79 42.62
C GLU A 71 -36.30 -17.75 41.12
N ARG A 72 -37.56 -17.95 40.71
CA ARG A 72 -38.01 -17.82 39.33
C ARG A 72 -37.81 -16.40 38.80
N LEU A 73 -38.14 -15.36 39.56
CA LEU A 73 -37.89 -13.97 39.18
C LEU A 73 -36.39 -13.71 38.97
N LYS A 74 -35.53 -14.18 39.88
CA LYS A 74 -34.07 -14.06 39.71
C LYS A 74 -33.56 -14.80 38.47
N GLN A 75 -34.11 -15.97 38.18
CA GLN A 75 -33.75 -16.74 36.98
C GLN A 75 -34.20 -15.99 35.72
N LEU A 76 -35.44 -15.52 35.68
CA LEU A 76 -35.99 -14.75 34.57
C LEU A 76 -35.25 -13.43 34.37
N GLU A 77 -34.87 -12.71 35.43
CA GLU A 77 -34.07 -11.49 35.32
C GLU A 77 -32.69 -11.75 34.70
N ARG A 78 -32.04 -12.85 35.09
CA ARG A 78 -30.77 -13.28 34.50
C ARG A 78 -30.93 -13.61 33.02
N GLU A 79 -31.94 -14.42 32.69
CA GLU A 79 -32.26 -14.79 31.32
C GLU A 79 -32.60 -13.56 30.46
N ASN A 80 -33.42 -12.64 30.98
CA ASN A 80 -33.78 -11.40 30.27
C ASN A 80 -32.55 -10.53 30.01
N LYS A 81 -31.61 -10.46 30.98
CA LYS A 81 -30.34 -9.76 30.79
C LYS A 81 -29.47 -10.41 29.70
N GLU A 82 -29.40 -11.74 29.67
CA GLU A 82 -28.67 -12.47 28.64
C GLU A 82 -29.31 -12.33 27.25
N LEU A 83 -30.64 -12.42 27.17
CA LEU A 83 -31.41 -12.24 25.94
C LEU A 83 -31.32 -10.81 25.41
N ARG A 84 -31.35 -9.79 26.28
CA ARG A 84 -31.11 -8.39 25.88
C ARG A 84 -29.72 -8.23 25.31
N ARG A 85 -28.70 -8.74 25.99
CA ARG A 85 -27.31 -8.71 25.50
C ARG A 85 -27.18 -9.41 24.15
N ALA A 86 -27.82 -10.57 23.98
CA ALA A 86 -27.80 -11.29 22.71
C ALA A 86 -28.48 -10.51 21.58
N ASN A 87 -29.62 -9.89 21.85
CA ASN A 87 -30.30 -9.02 20.89
C ASN A 87 -29.44 -7.81 20.50
N ASP A 88 -28.76 -7.19 21.45
CA ASP A 88 -27.88 -6.05 21.17
C ASP A 88 -26.70 -6.46 20.28
N ILE A 89 -26.10 -7.63 20.54
CA ILE A 89 -25.04 -8.20 19.68
C ILE A 89 -25.58 -8.46 18.26
N LEU A 90 -26.77 -9.06 18.13
CA LEU A 90 -27.37 -9.36 16.83
C LEU A 90 -27.74 -8.08 16.05
N LYS A 91 -28.21 -7.03 16.74
CA LYS A 91 -28.45 -5.72 16.13
C LYS A 91 -27.15 -5.08 15.65
N ALA A 92 -26.10 -5.11 16.46
CA ALA A 92 -24.78 -4.62 16.09
C ALA A 92 -24.20 -5.40 14.91
N ALA A 93 -24.33 -6.73 14.92
CA ALA A 93 -23.91 -7.61 13.83
C ALA A 93 -24.69 -7.32 12.55
N SER A 94 -26.01 -7.16 12.64
CA SER A 94 -26.85 -6.80 11.49
C SER A 94 -26.37 -5.51 10.86
N GLY A 95 -26.12 -4.46 11.64
CA GLY A 95 -25.61 -3.19 11.12
C GLY A 95 -24.20 -3.28 10.54
N PHE A 96 -23.33 -4.10 11.14
CA PHE A 96 -21.94 -4.26 10.72
C PHE A 96 -21.81 -5.08 9.41
N PHE A 97 -22.63 -6.12 9.24
CA PHE A 97 -22.61 -6.99 8.06
C PHE A 97 -23.63 -6.57 6.98
N CYS A 98 -24.22 -5.37 7.07
CA CYS A 98 -25.27 -4.87 6.17
C CYS A 98 -24.86 -4.76 4.68
N ALA A 99 -23.58 -4.79 4.35
CA ALA A 99 -23.11 -4.77 2.97
C ALA A 99 -23.38 -6.13 2.30
N GLY A 100 -24.53 -6.26 1.63
CA GLY A 100 -25.04 -7.51 1.07
C GLY A 100 -24.02 -8.32 0.26
N GLY A 101 -23.92 -9.62 0.58
CA GLY A 101 -23.04 -10.58 -0.05
C GLY A 101 -23.28 -12.01 0.44
N ALA A 102 -22.50 -12.97 -0.08
CA ALA A 102 -22.54 -14.38 0.28
C ALA A 102 -21.93 -14.64 1.68
N GLY A 103 -22.62 -14.19 2.73
CA GLY A 103 -22.21 -14.32 4.14
C GLY A 103 -20.94 -13.52 4.50
N PRO A 104 -20.69 -13.29 5.81
CA PRO A 104 -19.49 -12.58 6.26
C PRO A 104 -18.25 -13.46 6.09
N SER A 105 -17.18 -12.88 5.57
CA SER A 105 -15.87 -13.52 5.52
C SER A 105 -15.32 -13.76 6.92
N HIS A 106 -14.40 -14.73 7.05
CA HIS A 106 -13.76 -15.03 8.31
C HIS A 106 -12.98 -13.84 8.89
N GLN A 107 -12.53 -12.90 8.05
CA GLN A 107 -11.85 -11.69 8.51
C GLN A 107 -12.84 -10.69 9.12
N GLU A 108 -13.98 -10.44 8.45
CA GLU A 108 -15.03 -9.54 8.96
C GLU A 108 -15.60 -10.03 10.29
N LEU A 109 -15.75 -11.34 10.47
CA LEU A 109 -16.16 -11.94 11.74
C LEU A 109 -15.16 -11.63 12.87
N ILE A 110 -13.86 -11.70 12.58
CA ILE A 110 -12.80 -11.40 13.56
C ILE A 110 -12.75 -9.91 13.86
N ASP A 111 -12.92 -9.07 12.85
CA ASP A 111 -12.95 -7.61 13.00
C ASP A 111 -14.14 -7.17 13.87
N PHE A 112 -15.31 -7.82 13.70
CA PHE A 112 -16.47 -7.62 14.58
C PHE A 112 -16.18 -8.01 16.03
N VAL A 113 -15.59 -9.19 16.26
CA VAL A 113 -15.19 -9.60 17.62
C VAL A 113 -14.21 -8.60 18.22
N ASP A 114 -13.21 -8.14 17.45
CA ASP A 114 -12.23 -7.17 17.93
C ASP A 114 -12.86 -5.81 18.30
N GLN A 115 -13.86 -5.35 17.54
CA GLN A 115 -14.55 -4.09 17.80
C GLN A 115 -15.44 -4.16 19.06
N TYR A 116 -16.11 -5.28 19.29
CA TYR A 116 -17.15 -5.38 20.32
C TYR A 116 -16.76 -6.23 21.55
N ARG A 117 -15.54 -6.80 21.59
CA ARG A 117 -15.08 -7.65 22.71
C ARG A 117 -15.14 -6.95 24.07
N ASP A 118 -14.88 -5.64 24.13
CA ASP A 118 -14.83 -4.91 25.40
C ASP A 118 -16.25 -4.62 25.92
N ALA A 119 -17.23 -4.47 25.02
CA ALA A 119 -18.63 -4.25 25.38
C ALA A 119 -19.37 -5.54 25.71
N TYR A 120 -19.19 -6.60 24.91
CA TYR A 120 -20.01 -7.82 25.00
C TYR A 120 -19.23 -9.09 25.37
N GLY A 121 -17.91 -9.03 25.50
CA GLY A 121 -17.07 -10.20 25.74
C GLY A 121 -16.96 -11.11 24.52
N VAL A 122 -15.83 -11.81 24.41
CA VAL A 122 -15.52 -12.68 23.25
C VAL A 122 -16.46 -13.88 23.18
N GLU A 123 -16.71 -14.56 24.30
CA GLU A 123 -17.50 -15.81 24.32
C GLU A 123 -18.97 -15.61 23.93
N PRO A 124 -19.69 -14.58 24.43
CA PRO A 124 -21.05 -14.30 23.98
C PRO A 124 -21.15 -13.98 22.47
N ILE A 125 -20.22 -13.18 21.94
CA ILE A 125 -20.18 -12.85 20.51
C ILE A 125 -19.92 -14.11 19.68
N CYS A 126 -18.89 -14.87 20.03
CA CYS A 126 -18.52 -16.11 19.33
C CYS A 126 -19.67 -17.13 19.32
N ARG A 127 -20.40 -17.27 20.44
CA ARG A 127 -21.56 -18.16 20.53
C ARG A 127 -22.66 -17.76 19.54
N LEU A 128 -22.98 -16.48 19.46
CA LEU A 128 -24.06 -15.98 18.59
C LEU A 128 -23.70 -16.01 17.11
N LEU A 129 -22.43 -15.74 16.78
CA LEU A 129 -21.91 -15.82 15.41
C LEU A 129 -21.48 -17.24 14.99
N GLN A 130 -21.65 -18.23 15.86
CA GLN A 130 -21.27 -19.63 15.64
C GLN A 130 -19.79 -19.83 15.29
N ILE A 131 -18.90 -19.07 15.96
CA ILE A 131 -17.45 -19.17 15.81
C ILE A 131 -16.87 -19.81 17.07
N ALA A 132 -15.89 -20.69 16.93
CA ALA A 132 -15.17 -21.23 18.09
C ALA A 132 -14.29 -20.14 18.75
N PRO A 133 -14.45 -19.85 20.07
CA PRO A 133 -13.59 -18.88 20.77
C PRO A 133 -12.10 -19.21 20.70
N SER A 134 -11.75 -20.50 20.67
CA SER A 134 -10.38 -20.98 20.50
C SER A 134 -9.80 -20.62 19.12
N GLY A 135 -10.62 -20.62 18.07
CA GLY A 135 -10.24 -20.20 16.72
C GLY A 135 -9.91 -18.71 16.66
N TYR A 136 -10.75 -17.86 17.28
CA TYR A 136 -10.48 -16.42 17.41
C TYR A 136 -9.19 -16.17 18.19
N ARG A 137 -9.03 -16.78 19.38
CA ARG A 137 -7.82 -16.63 20.20
C ARG A 137 -6.56 -17.07 19.45
N ARG A 138 -6.60 -18.19 18.73
CA ARG A 138 -5.51 -18.66 17.88
C ARG A 138 -5.16 -17.63 16.80
N ARG A 139 -6.16 -17.03 16.14
CA ARG A 139 -5.91 -15.99 15.12
C ARG A 139 -5.25 -14.76 15.73
N VAL A 140 -5.74 -14.28 16.88
CA VAL A 140 -5.14 -13.15 17.60
C VAL A 140 -3.69 -13.47 17.95
N GLN A 141 -3.41 -14.69 18.41
CA GLN A 141 -2.04 -15.12 18.71
C GLN A 141 -1.16 -15.16 17.46
N GLN A 142 -1.67 -15.65 16.32
CA GLN A 142 -0.95 -15.62 15.04
C GLN A 142 -0.72 -14.20 14.52
N ARG A 143 -1.67 -13.27 14.76
CA ARG A 143 -1.49 -11.85 14.44
C ARG A 143 -0.36 -11.25 15.26
N ASN A 144 -0.29 -11.56 16.55
CA ASN A 144 0.66 -10.94 17.47
C ASN A 144 2.04 -11.61 17.49
N CYS A 145 2.12 -12.91 17.16
CA CYS A 145 3.37 -13.68 17.19
C CYS A 145 3.73 -14.18 15.79
N TYR A 146 4.82 -13.63 15.23
CA TYR A 146 5.31 -13.96 13.89
C TYR A 146 5.51 -15.46 13.66
N TRP A 147 6.18 -16.15 14.59
CA TRP A 147 6.53 -17.58 14.46
C TRP A 147 5.31 -18.52 14.49
N LEU A 148 4.15 -18.07 14.97
CA LEU A 148 2.92 -18.85 14.96
C LEU A 148 2.14 -18.76 13.64
N ARG A 149 2.52 -17.82 12.76
CA ARG A 149 1.94 -17.69 11.41
C ARG A 149 2.39 -18.86 10.54
N CYS A 150 1.63 -19.18 9.51
CA CYS A 150 2.07 -20.20 8.55
C CYS A 150 3.33 -19.73 7.80
N LYS A 151 4.20 -20.67 7.39
CA LYS A 151 5.45 -20.37 6.66
C LYS A 151 5.25 -19.43 5.48
N ARG A 152 4.15 -19.60 4.72
CA ARG A 152 3.80 -18.73 3.61
C ARG A 152 3.58 -17.27 4.04
N SER A 153 2.89 -17.03 5.16
CA SER A 153 2.64 -15.69 5.67
C SER A 153 3.92 -15.03 6.17
N GLN A 154 4.80 -15.80 6.79
CA GLN A 154 6.13 -15.35 7.23
C GLN A 154 6.96 -14.89 6.02
N SER A 155 7.13 -15.76 5.02
CA SER A 155 7.87 -15.40 3.79
C SER A 155 7.21 -14.26 3.01
N ASP A 156 5.88 -14.18 2.98
CA ASP A 156 5.17 -13.07 2.31
C ASP A 156 5.46 -11.72 2.99
N GLU A 157 5.62 -11.69 4.31
CA GLU A 157 5.96 -10.47 5.07
C GLU A 157 7.38 -10.00 4.76
N GLU A 158 8.35 -10.91 4.77
CA GLU A 158 9.74 -10.63 4.35
C GLU A 158 9.79 -10.13 2.90
N ARG A 159 9.06 -10.78 2.00
CA ARG A 159 8.96 -10.38 0.59
C ARG A 159 8.28 -9.02 0.42
N CYS A 160 7.26 -8.70 1.22
CA CYS A 160 6.63 -7.38 1.21
C CYS A 160 7.65 -6.28 1.53
N SER A 161 8.50 -6.48 2.54
CA SER A 161 9.57 -5.52 2.89
C SER A 161 10.55 -5.32 1.73
N HIS A 162 10.97 -6.39 1.06
CA HIS A 162 11.84 -6.28 -0.12
C HIS A 162 11.15 -5.58 -1.30
N ILE A 163 9.89 -5.90 -1.58
CA ILE A 163 9.09 -5.26 -2.64
C ILE A 163 8.96 -3.76 -2.36
N GLN A 164 8.67 -3.36 -1.13
CA GLN A 164 8.61 -1.96 -0.73
C GLN A 164 9.95 -1.26 -0.92
N ARG A 165 11.05 -1.84 -0.44
CA ARG A 165 12.41 -1.29 -0.63
C ARG A 165 12.69 -1.04 -2.11
N VAL A 166 12.48 -2.05 -2.96
CA VAL A 166 12.71 -1.95 -4.41
C VAL A 166 11.83 -0.87 -5.03
N TRP A 167 10.55 -0.82 -4.67
CA TRP A 167 9.61 0.18 -5.19
C TRP A 167 9.98 1.61 -4.78
N HIS A 168 10.36 1.83 -3.51
CA HIS A 168 10.82 3.12 -3.00
C HIS A 168 12.13 3.56 -3.65
N ALA A 169 13.12 2.66 -3.76
CA ALA A 169 14.39 2.94 -4.42
C ALA A 169 14.20 3.31 -5.90
N ASN A 170 13.20 2.73 -6.56
CA ASN A 170 12.87 3.00 -7.97
C ASN A 170 11.76 4.03 -8.13
N TRP A 171 11.84 5.11 -7.34
CA TRP A 171 11.02 6.32 -7.49
C TRP A 171 9.52 6.09 -7.38
N GLN A 172 9.08 4.94 -6.87
CA GLN A 172 7.68 4.55 -6.81
C GLN A 172 7.01 4.49 -8.19
N VAL A 173 7.77 4.24 -9.26
CA VAL A 173 7.25 4.21 -10.64
C VAL A 173 7.18 2.80 -11.21
N TYR A 174 7.87 1.83 -10.61
CA TYR A 174 7.86 0.45 -11.08
C TYR A 174 6.55 -0.27 -10.79
N GLY A 175 6.00 -0.90 -11.81
CA GLY A 175 4.95 -1.91 -11.68
C GLY A 175 5.53 -3.30 -11.37
N ALA A 176 4.65 -4.28 -11.20
CA ALA A 176 5.00 -5.64 -10.77
C ALA A 176 6.10 -6.31 -11.61
N VAL A 177 6.11 -6.13 -12.92
CA VAL A 177 7.13 -6.73 -13.80
C VAL A 177 8.51 -6.14 -13.54
N LYS A 178 8.62 -4.81 -13.40
CA LYS A 178 9.92 -4.16 -13.17
C LYS A 178 10.43 -4.42 -11.75
N VAL A 179 9.56 -4.43 -10.74
CA VAL A 179 9.91 -4.85 -9.38
C VAL A 179 10.42 -6.29 -9.38
N TRP A 180 9.71 -7.20 -10.05
CA TRP A 180 10.12 -8.61 -10.17
C TRP A 180 11.51 -8.75 -10.82
N LYS A 181 11.77 -8.03 -11.92
CA LYS A 181 13.08 -8.05 -12.59
C LYS A 181 14.19 -7.45 -11.75
N GLN A 182 13.92 -6.34 -11.06
CA GLN A 182 14.88 -5.75 -10.13
C GLN A 182 15.21 -6.70 -8.97
N MET A 183 14.21 -7.38 -8.41
CA MET A 183 14.44 -8.41 -7.38
C MET A 183 15.30 -9.58 -7.91
N HIS A 184 15.11 -10.01 -9.17
CA HIS A 184 15.97 -11.04 -9.76
C HIS A 184 17.40 -10.58 -9.94
N ARG A 185 17.60 -9.31 -10.33
CA ARG A 185 18.95 -8.70 -10.43
C ARG A 185 19.64 -8.63 -9.08
N GLU A 186 18.89 -8.49 -7.99
CA GLU A 186 19.39 -8.52 -6.61
C GLU A 186 19.52 -9.93 -6.03
N GLY A 187 19.33 -10.99 -6.84
CA GLY A 187 19.48 -12.39 -6.42
C GLY A 187 18.26 -12.97 -5.68
N LEU A 188 17.13 -12.25 -5.61
CA LEU A 188 15.92 -12.70 -4.93
C LEU A 188 14.99 -13.44 -5.90
N THR A 189 15.06 -14.77 -5.91
CA THR A 189 14.18 -15.62 -6.73
C THR A 189 12.75 -15.63 -6.19
N ILE A 190 11.82 -15.03 -6.95
CA ILE A 190 10.40 -14.95 -6.58
C ILE A 190 9.51 -15.07 -7.81
N ALA A 191 8.40 -15.80 -7.70
CA ALA A 191 7.45 -15.89 -8.81
C ALA A 191 6.80 -14.52 -9.09
N ARG A 192 6.69 -14.14 -10.37
CA ARG A 192 6.05 -12.89 -10.83
C ARG A 192 4.65 -12.69 -10.25
N CYS A 193 3.84 -13.75 -10.21
CA CYS A 193 2.48 -13.72 -9.65
C CYS A 193 2.47 -13.41 -8.14
N THR A 194 3.52 -13.80 -7.42
CA THR A 194 3.68 -13.49 -5.99
C THR A 194 3.97 -12.01 -5.81
N VAL A 195 4.89 -11.43 -6.60
CA VAL A 195 5.17 -9.98 -6.58
C VAL A 195 3.90 -9.19 -6.88
N GLN A 196 3.15 -9.56 -7.92
CA GLN A 196 1.90 -8.89 -8.29
C GLN A 196 0.84 -8.96 -7.17
N ARG A 197 0.67 -10.14 -6.56
CA ARG A 197 -0.27 -10.33 -5.44
C ARG A 197 0.12 -9.49 -4.22
N LEU A 198 1.41 -9.48 -3.86
CA LEU A 198 1.91 -8.74 -2.70
C LEU A 198 1.88 -7.23 -2.93
N MET A 199 2.24 -6.74 -4.13
CA MET A 199 2.06 -5.33 -4.48
C MET A 199 0.61 -4.89 -4.36
N ARG A 200 -0.35 -5.69 -4.86
CA ARG A 200 -1.77 -5.41 -4.69
C ARG A 200 -2.18 -5.37 -3.21
N LYS A 201 -1.70 -6.32 -2.39
CA LYS A 201 -1.94 -6.33 -0.94
C LYS A 201 -1.42 -5.07 -0.25
N LEU A 202 -0.29 -4.53 -0.72
CA LEU A 202 0.35 -3.32 -0.20
C LEU A 202 -0.19 -2.02 -0.80
N GLY A 203 -1.11 -2.08 -1.77
CA GLY A 203 -1.58 -0.90 -2.51
C GLY A 203 -0.51 -0.25 -3.41
N LEU A 204 0.55 -0.99 -3.77
CA LEU A 204 1.63 -0.48 -4.61
C LEU A 204 1.30 -0.61 -6.09
N GLU A 205 1.49 0.48 -6.84
CA GLU A 205 1.31 0.51 -8.28
C GLU A 205 2.46 1.22 -9.00
N GLY A 206 2.63 0.87 -10.28
CA GLY A 206 3.56 1.57 -11.16
C GLY A 206 2.92 2.83 -11.74
N ALA A 207 3.75 3.80 -12.11
CA ALA A 207 3.27 5.02 -12.76
C ALA A 207 2.68 4.70 -14.15
N ARG A 208 1.53 5.31 -14.48
CA ARG A 208 0.85 5.17 -15.77
C ARG A 208 0.82 6.51 -16.49
N ARG A 209 1.12 6.52 -17.79
CA ARG A 209 1.05 7.73 -18.62
C ARG A 209 -0.41 8.10 -18.91
N GLY A 210 -0.80 9.34 -18.63
CA GLY A 210 -2.15 9.89 -18.91
C GLY A 210 -2.43 10.15 -20.40
N LYS A 211 -3.67 10.55 -20.72
CA LYS A 211 -4.26 10.65 -22.08
C LYS A 211 -3.44 11.57 -23.02
N LYS A 212 -3.21 11.14 -24.27
CA LYS A 212 -2.54 11.91 -25.32
C LYS A 212 -3.38 13.12 -25.74
N VAL A 213 -2.79 14.32 -25.74
CA VAL A 213 -3.32 15.52 -26.40
C VAL A 213 -2.43 15.78 -27.62
N ARG A 214 -3.04 15.97 -28.80
CA ARG A 214 -2.34 16.24 -30.06
C ARG A 214 -2.34 17.75 -30.30
N THR A 215 -1.17 18.37 -30.38
CA THR A 215 -0.99 19.79 -30.68
C THR A 215 -0.25 19.92 -32.01
N THR A 216 -0.78 20.78 -32.89
CA THR A 216 -0.18 21.33 -34.13
C THR A 216 -0.72 20.76 -35.47
N ARG A 217 -1.07 21.68 -36.38
CA ARG A 217 -1.44 21.47 -37.80
C ARG A 217 -0.30 22.00 -38.70
N PRO A 218 0.13 21.30 -39.78
CA PRO A 218 1.30 21.67 -40.57
C PRO A 218 1.09 22.89 -41.49
N ASP A 219 2.19 23.56 -41.84
CA ASP A 219 2.29 24.58 -42.90
C ASP A 219 3.31 24.14 -43.96
N VAL A 220 2.98 24.30 -45.25
CA VAL A 220 3.58 23.56 -46.39
C VAL A 220 4.64 24.38 -47.15
N ALA A 221 4.85 25.66 -46.80
CA ALA A 221 5.53 26.62 -47.69
C ALA A 221 7.04 26.84 -47.47
N ARG A 222 7.76 26.04 -46.67
CA ARG A 222 9.19 26.32 -46.33
C ARG A 222 10.17 25.25 -46.84
N PRO A 223 11.25 25.62 -47.57
CA PRO A 223 12.29 24.68 -47.97
C PRO A 223 12.92 23.98 -46.76
N SER A 224 13.08 22.66 -46.83
CA SER A 224 13.41 21.81 -45.67
C SER A 224 14.77 21.11 -45.85
N PRO A 225 15.59 21.01 -44.79
CA PRO A 225 16.73 20.09 -44.75
C PRO A 225 16.27 18.64 -44.90
N LEU A 226 17.15 17.76 -45.39
CA LEU A 226 16.85 16.34 -45.63
C LEU A 226 16.63 15.59 -44.29
N ASP A 227 15.51 14.89 -44.16
CA ASP A 227 15.28 13.92 -43.07
C ASP A 227 16.14 12.67 -43.34
N LEU A 228 17.15 12.44 -42.49
CA LEU A 228 18.09 11.33 -42.61
C LEU A 228 17.69 10.13 -41.74
N VAL A 229 16.70 10.28 -40.85
CA VAL A 229 16.33 9.26 -39.87
C VAL A 229 15.18 8.39 -40.36
N ASN A 230 14.33 8.88 -41.28
CA ASN A 230 13.24 8.09 -41.89
C ASN A 230 12.43 7.25 -40.86
N ARG A 231 12.27 7.79 -39.63
CA ARG A 231 11.58 7.15 -38.48
C ARG A 231 12.22 5.87 -37.93
N GLN A 232 13.48 5.59 -38.26
CA GLN A 232 14.24 4.47 -37.68
C GLN A 232 15.01 4.95 -36.44
N PHE A 233 14.34 4.93 -35.28
CA PHE A 233 14.99 5.21 -33.99
C PHE A 233 15.73 3.99 -33.43
N THR A 234 16.61 3.42 -34.25
CA THR A 234 17.47 2.30 -33.89
C THR A 234 18.91 2.64 -34.24
N ALA A 235 19.80 2.52 -33.26
CA ALA A 235 21.23 2.64 -33.46
C ALA A 235 21.91 1.31 -33.15
N GLN A 236 22.98 0.99 -33.87
CA GLN A 236 23.75 -0.25 -33.70
C GLN A 236 24.93 -0.06 -32.74
N ARG A 237 25.35 1.19 -32.54
CA ARG A 237 26.42 1.56 -31.61
C ARG A 237 26.08 2.85 -30.85
N PRO A 238 26.65 3.05 -29.65
CA PRO A 238 26.64 4.35 -28.98
C PRO A 238 27.20 5.44 -29.90
N ASP A 239 26.69 6.66 -29.72
CA ASP A 239 27.12 7.85 -30.45
C ASP A 239 27.06 7.68 -32.00
N GLN A 240 26.02 6.98 -32.47
CA GLN A 240 25.65 6.93 -33.89
C GLN A 240 24.51 7.91 -34.22
N LEU A 241 23.53 8.01 -33.33
CA LEU A 241 22.35 8.86 -33.48
C LEU A 241 21.98 9.44 -32.12
N TRP A 242 22.02 10.76 -32.02
CA TRP A 242 21.43 11.51 -30.92
C TRP A 242 20.11 12.11 -31.34
N VAL A 243 19.16 12.13 -30.42
CA VAL A 243 17.87 12.76 -30.62
C VAL A 243 17.67 13.81 -29.53
N ALA A 244 17.25 15.01 -29.91
CA ALA A 244 16.99 16.11 -29.00
C ALA A 244 15.54 16.59 -29.05
N ASP A 245 15.00 16.90 -27.88
CA ASP A 245 13.70 17.56 -27.73
C ASP A 245 13.64 18.31 -26.38
N PHE A 246 12.73 19.27 -26.27
CA PHE A 246 12.47 19.93 -25.00
C PHE A 246 10.99 19.92 -24.63
N THR A 247 10.71 20.07 -23.35
CA THR A 247 9.34 20.04 -22.84
C THR A 247 9.05 21.15 -21.84
N TYR A 248 7.79 21.56 -21.81
CA TYR A 248 7.29 22.60 -20.91
C TYR A 248 6.86 22.03 -19.56
N VAL A 249 7.25 22.71 -18.49
CA VAL A 249 6.91 22.38 -17.11
C VAL A 249 6.33 23.60 -16.42
N SER A 250 5.13 23.47 -15.84
CA SER A 250 4.52 24.53 -15.06
C SER A 250 5.08 24.53 -13.63
N THR A 251 5.52 25.70 -13.16
CA THR A 251 6.02 25.94 -11.80
C THR A 251 5.38 27.21 -11.22
N TRP A 252 5.53 27.44 -9.91
CA TRP A 252 4.99 28.66 -9.28
C TRP A 252 5.68 29.95 -9.77
N GLN A 253 6.92 29.86 -10.27
CA GLN A 253 7.66 30.96 -10.87
C GLN A 253 7.34 31.18 -12.36
N GLY A 254 6.36 30.44 -12.89
CA GLY A 254 6.01 30.46 -14.30
C GLY A 254 6.43 29.19 -15.03
N GLN A 255 6.43 29.28 -16.36
CA GLN A 255 6.72 28.14 -17.23
C GLN A 255 8.23 27.96 -17.40
N MET A 256 8.70 26.75 -17.10
CA MET A 256 10.08 26.33 -17.28
C MET A 256 10.19 25.41 -18.50
N PHE A 257 11.38 25.34 -19.08
CA PHE A 257 11.70 24.55 -20.27
C PHE A 257 12.81 23.57 -19.90
N VAL A 258 12.63 22.29 -20.26
CA VAL A 258 13.62 21.24 -20.00
C VAL A 258 14.00 20.59 -21.32
N ALA A 259 15.25 20.76 -21.76
CA ALA A 259 15.82 20.08 -22.92
C ALA A 259 16.48 18.76 -22.51
N PHE A 260 16.42 17.78 -23.40
CA PHE A 260 17.15 16.51 -23.31
C PHE A 260 17.83 16.19 -24.64
N VAL A 261 19.05 15.67 -24.57
CA VAL A 261 19.79 15.04 -25.67
C VAL A 261 19.96 13.57 -25.30
N ILE A 262 19.50 12.68 -26.17
CA ILE A 262 19.38 11.25 -25.90
C ILE A 262 20.15 10.46 -26.95
N ASP A 263 21.05 9.58 -26.52
CA ASP A 263 21.66 8.57 -27.36
C ASP A 263 20.67 7.43 -27.61
N VAL A 264 20.34 7.19 -28.88
CA VAL A 264 19.31 6.22 -29.29
C VAL A 264 19.68 4.78 -28.97
N TYR A 265 20.98 4.43 -28.95
CA TYR A 265 21.43 3.04 -28.77
C TYR A 265 20.92 2.43 -27.47
N ALA A 266 21.28 3.04 -26.35
CA ALA A 266 20.87 2.60 -25.01
C ALA A 266 19.72 3.43 -24.42
N ARG A 267 19.23 4.43 -25.18
CA ARG A 267 18.32 5.49 -24.70
C ARG A 267 18.91 6.32 -23.56
N ARG A 268 20.24 6.41 -23.48
CA ARG A 268 20.92 7.14 -22.40
C ARG A 268 20.75 8.64 -22.62
N ILE A 269 20.38 9.36 -21.57
CA ILE A 269 20.33 10.83 -21.60
C ILE A 269 21.77 11.32 -21.44
N VAL A 270 22.31 11.95 -22.48
CA VAL A 270 23.70 12.40 -22.55
C VAL A 270 23.85 13.88 -22.24
N GLY A 271 22.78 14.66 -22.40
CA GLY A 271 22.74 16.07 -22.03
C GLY A 271 21.33 16.50 -21.66
N TRP A 272 21.21 17.51 -20.79
CA TRP A 272 19.93 18.07 -20.37
C TRP A 272 20.12 19.48 -19.78
N ARG A 273 19.08 20.31 -19.86
CA ARG A 273 19.12 21.67 -19.30
C ARG A 273 17.75 22.16 -18.89
N VAL A 274 17.65 22.78 -17.70
CA VAL A 274 16.45 23.50 -17.24
C VAL A 274 16.63 25.01 -17.40
N SER A 275 15.67 25.67 -18.05
CA SER A 275 15.69 27.11 -18.28
C SER A 275 14.36 27.76 -17.93
N SER A 276 14.41 29.04 -17.54
CA SER A 276 13.23 29.89 -17.36
C SER A 276 12.78 30.59 -18.65
N HIS A 277 13.56 30.49 -19.73
CA HIS A 277 13.27 31.14 -21.01
C HIS A 277 13.55 30.21 -22.18
N MET A 278 12.73 30.34 -23.24
CA MET A 278 12.77 29.52 -24.45
C MET A 278 13.75 30.04 -25.53
N ARG A 279 14.93 30.52 -25.11
CA ARG A 279 16.00 31.00 -26.03
C ARG A 279 16.79 29.82 -26.59
N THR A 280 17.47 29.98 -27.73
CA THR A 280 18.32 28.91 -28.29
C THR A 280 19.40 28.42 -27.30
N ASP A 281 19.92 29.33 -26.47
CA ASP A 281 21.07 29.05 -25.59
C ASP A 281 20.88 27.83 -24.68
N PHE A 282 19.69 27.58 -24.13
CA PHE A 282 19.51 26.44 -23.22
C PHE A 282 19.54 25.08 -23.94
N VAL A 283 19.17 25.05 -25.23
CA VAL A 283 19.26 23.85 -26.05
C VAL A 283 20.72 23.61 -26.44
N VAL A 284 21.46 24.70 -26.75
CA VAL A 284 22.92 24.64 -26.96
C VAL A 284 23.62 24.16 -25.69
N ASP A 285 23.27 24.66 -24.50
CA ASP A 285 23.84 24.20 -23.23
C ASP A 285 23.66 22.68 -23.03
N ALA A 286 22.49 22.14 -23.39
CA ALA A 286 22.23 20.70 -23.30
C ALA A 286 23.09 19.91 -24.30
N LEU A 287 23.29 20.44 -25.51
CA LEU A 287 24.19 19.88 -26.51
C LEU A 287 25.66 19.92 -26.05
N GLU A 288 26.11 21.05 -25.48
CA GLU A 288 27.46 21.19 -24.94
C GLU A 288 27.73 20.19 -23.82
N GLN A 289 26.77 19.99 -22.93
CA GLN A 289 26.88 18.96 -21.89
C GLN A 289 27.06 17.56 -22.51
N ALA A 290 26.30 17.24 -23.57
CA ALA A 290 26.43 15.96 -24.27
C ALA A 290 27.80 15.81 -24.95
N LEU A 291 28.26 16.84 -25.65
CA LEU A 291 29.56 16.88 -26.32
C LEU A 291 30.71 16.72 -25.31
N TYR A 292 30.66 17.45 -24.20
CA TYR A 292 31.67 17.34 -23.15
C TYR A 292 31.70 15.94 -22.51
N ALA A 293 30.53 15.35 -22.28
CA ALA A 293 30.43 14.02 -21.68
C ALA A 293 30.87 12.90 -22.63
N ARG A 294 30.73 13.08 -23.94
CA ARG A 294 30.94 12.02 -24.95
C ARG A 294 32.23 12.12 -25.73
N GLN A 295 32.72 13.35 -25.95
CA GLN A 295 33.90 13.63 -26.75
C GLN A 295 33.95 12.78 -28.04
N PRO A 296 32.88 12.83 -28.88
CA PRO A 296 32.84 12.02 -30.09
C PRO A 296 34.04 12.38 -30.97
N SER A 297 34.77 11.36 -31.44
CA SER A 297 35.91 11.58 -32.33
C SER A 297 35.42 12.13 -33.67
N SER A 298 36.23 12.97 -34.32
CA SER A 298 35.91 13.58 -35.61
C SER A 298 35.66 12.55 -36.73
N ASP A 299 36.19 11.32 -36.59
CA ASP A 299 35.98 10.21 -37.52
C ASP A 299 34.62 9.51 -37.32
N THR A 300 33.95 9.77 -36.19
CA THR A 300 32.67 9.17 -35.86
C THR A 300 31.54 9.94 -36.53
N LYS A 301 30.94 9.37 -37.58
CA LYS A 301 29.70 9.90 -38.15
C LYS A 301 28.57 9.79 -37.12
N LEU A 302 28.29 10.89 -36.42
CA LEU A 302 27.21 11.04 -35.45
C LEU A 302 26.13 11.95 -36.04
N ILE A 303 24.92 11.41 -36.14
CA ILE A 303 23.74 12.15 -36.59
C ILE A 303 23.09 12.80 -35.37
N HIS A 304 22.79 14.08 -35.45
CA HIS A 304 22.00 14.79 -34.44
C HIS A 304 20.62 15.12 -35.01
N HIS A 305 19.59 14.46 -34.50
CA HIS A 305 18.21 14.61 -34.95
C HIS A 305 17.37 15.42 -33.96
N SER A 306 16.62 16.40 -34.46
CA SER A 306 15.69 17.20 -33.64
C SER A 306 14.39 17.48 -34.38
N ASP A 307 13.36 17.89 -33.63
CA ASP A 307 12.17 18.51 -34.21
C ASP A 307 12.54 19.88 -34.87
N ARG A 308 11.65 20.38 -35.72
CA ARG A 308 11.69 21.70 -36.39
C ARG A 308 11.37 22.87 -35.46
N GLY A 309 11.48 22.71 -34.15
CA GLY A 309 11.33 23.81 -33.20
C GLY A 309 12.26 24.97 -33.58
N SER A 310 11.79 26.22 -33.44
CA SER A 310 12.55 27.39 -33.89
C SER A 310 13.92 27.53 -33.24
N GLN A 311 14.11 26.94 -32.05
CA GLN A 311 15.39 26.85 -31.35
C GLN A 311 16.37 25.91 -32.07
N TYR A 312 15.91 24.74 -32.52
CA TYR A 312 16.72 23.73 -33.19
C TYR A 312 17.07 24.09 -34.64
N VAL A 313 16.26 24.95 -35.29
CA VAL A 313 16.51 25.44 -36.66
C VAL A 313 17.21 26.81 -36.66
N SER A 314 17.59 27.33 -35.49
CA SER A 314 18.27 28.62 -35.40
C SER A 314 19.72 28.54 -35.88
N ILE A 315 20.21 29.62 -36.50
CA ILE A 315 21.57 29.73 -37.04
C ILE A 315 22.61 29.30 -36.01
N ARG A 316 22.49 29.83 -34.78
CA ARG A 316 23.39 29.50 -33.67
C ARG A 316 23.44 28.01 -33.35
N TYR A 317 22.30 27.31 -33.42
CA TYR A 317 22.26 25.87 -33.13
C TYR A 317 22.90 25.06 -34.27
N THR A 318 22.58 25.41 -35.52
CA THR A 318 23.14 24.72 -36.71
C THR A 318 24.63 24.95 -36.86
N GLU A 319 25.12 26.18 -36.66
CA GLU A 319 26.56 26.49 -36.66
C GLU A 319 27.30 25.66 -35.60
N ARG A 320 26.72 25.56 -34.39
CA ARG A 320 27.36 24.81 -33.32
C ARG A 320 27.41 23.30 -33.59
N LEU A 321 26.40 22.74 -34.27
CA LEU A 321 26.41 21.35 -34.72
C LEU A 321 27.52 21.11 -35.77
N GLU A 322 27.68 22.02 -36.71
CA GLU A 322 28.75 21.95 -37.73
C GLU A 322 30.14 22.06 -37.11
N GLU A 323 30.35 22.98 -36.16
CA GLU A 323 31.59 23.11 -35.40
C GLU A 323 31.93 21.84 -34.59
N ALA A 324 30.91 21.12 -34.12
CA ALA A 324 31.07 19.85 -33.42
C ALA A 324 31.30 18.66 -34.36
N GLY A 325 31.24 18.84 -35.67
CA GLY A 325 31.32 17.77 -36.66
C GLY A 325 30.10 16.84 -36.68
N LEU A 326 28.95 17.30 -36.15
CA LEU A 326 27.71 16.53 -36.10
C LEU A 326 26.95 16.69 -37.41
N MET A 327 26.33 15.62 -37.91
CA MET A 327 25.46 15.69 -39.08
C MET A 327 24.04 16.09 -38.65
N PRO A 328 23.58 17.32 -38.93
CA PRO A 328 22.23 17.74 -38.56
C PRO A 328 21.18 16.96 -39.36
N SER A 329 20.16 16.48 -38.67
CA SER A 329 18.95 15.91 -39.26
C SER A 329 17.75 16.56 -38.59
N VAL A 330 16.73 16.91 -39.37
CA VAL A 330 15.52 17.52 -38.83
C VAL A 330 14.30 16.79 -39.39
N GLY A 331 13.32 16.50 -38.55
CA GLY A 331 12.05 15.88 -38.97
C GLY A 331 11.29 16.68 -40.03
N SER A 332 10.37 16.01 -40.71
CA SER A 332 9.47 16.61 -41.70
C SER A 332 8.39 17.48 -41.03
N THR A 333 7.89 18.51 -41.72
CA THR A 333 6.95 19.46 -41.10
C THR A 333 5.61 18.78 -40.77
N GLY A 334 5.25 18.76 -39.49
CA GLY A 334 3.90 18.42 -39.03
C GLY A 334 3.64 16.93 -38.81
N ASP A 335 4.69 16.10 -38.69
CA ASP A 335 4.55 14.71 -38.29
C ASP A 335 5.11 14.46 -36.88
N SER A 336 4.21 14.22 -35.92
CA SER A 336 4.56 13.86 -34.53
C SER A 336 5.38 12.57 -34.41
N TYR A 337 5.46 11.77 -35.46
CA TYR A 337 6.22 10.51 -35.43
C TYR A 337 7.72 10.71 -35.65
N ASP A 338 8.16 11.87 -36.14
CA ASP A 338 9.56 12.10 -36.52
C ASP A 338 10.48 12.33 -35.30
N ASN A 339 9.92 12.54 -34.09
CA ASN A 339 10.71 12.62 -32.84
C ASN A 339 10.17 11.72 -31.71
N ALA A 340 9.55 10.59 -32.06
CA ALA A 340 8.80 9.75 -31.12
C ALA A 340 9.64 9.22 -29.94
N LEU A 341 10.95 9.02 -30.13
CA LEU A 341 11.83 8.57 -29.05
C LEU A 341 11.99 9.63 -27.96
N ALA A 342 12.29 10.87 -28.34
CA ALA A 342 12.42 11.95 -27.36
C ALA A 342 11.06 12.31 -26.73
N GLU A 343 9.97 12.29 -27.51
CA GLU A 343 8.61 12.44 -26.96
C GLU A 343 8.26 11.37 -25.90
N THR A 344 8.81 10.16 -26.05
CA THR A 344 8.65 9.09 -25.07
C THR A 344 9.38 9.41 -23.77
N ILE A 345 10.63 9.87 -23.85
CA ILE A 345 11.42 10.29 -22.68
C ILE A 345 10.77 11.50 -22.00
N ASN A 346 10.34 12.51 -22.77
CA ASN A 346 9.60 13.66 -22.25
C ASN A 346 8.31 13.26 -21.53
N GLY A 347 7.59 12.28 -22.09
CA GLY A 347 6.41 11.71 -21.45
C GLY A 347 6.70 10.99 -20.14
N LEU A 348 7.78 10.22 -20.08
CA LEU A 348 8.23 9.55 -18.86
C LEU A 348 8.63 10.58 -17.82
N TYR A 349 9.45 11.56 -18.17
CA TYR A 349 9.85 12.66 -17.30
C TYR A 349 8.63 13.39 -16.71
N LYS A 350 7.66 13.75 -17.55
CA LYS A 350 6.41 14.38 -17.11
C LYS A 350 5.62 13.50 -16.14
N THR A 351 5.48 12.22 -16.45
CA THR A 351 4.69 11.29 -15.63
C THR A 351 5.36 11.01 -14.28
N GLU A 352 6.67 10.79 -14.29
CA GLU A 352 7.43 10.26 -13.16
C GLU A 352 7.95 11.33 -12.22
N VAL A 353 8.25 12.52 -12.77
CA VAL A 353 8.76 13.66 -12.01
C VAL A 353 7.68 14.72 -11.90
N ILE A 354 7.22 15.27 -13.02
CA ILE A 354 6.41 16.50 -13.00
C ILE A 354 5.05 16.29 -12.33
N TYR A 355 4.29 15.29 -12.76
CA TYR A 355 2.93 15.03 -12.25
C TYR A 355 2.94 14.29 -10.92
N LYS A 356 3.89 13.39 -10.71
CA LYS A 356 3.94 12.56 -9.50
C LYS A 356 4.53 13.29 -8.29
N ARG A 357 5.51 14.18 -8.50
CA ARG A 357 6.24 14.88 -7.43
C ARG A 357 5.99 16.38 -7.37
N GLY A 358 5.28 16.94 -8.34
CA GLY A 358 4.85 18.34 -8.30
C GLY A 358 3.82 18.60 -7.19
N PRO A 359 3.45 19.88 -6.97
CA PRO A 359 3.84 21.06 -7.74
C PRO A 359 5.26 21.57 -7.42
N TRP A 360 5.91 22.21 -8.40
CA TRP A 360 7.27 22.75 -8.29
C TRP A 360 7.25 24.24 -7.95
N LYS A 361 7.98 24.63 -6.90
CA LYS A 361 8.00 26.02 -6.41
C LYS A 361 9.04 26.88 -7.12
N THR A 362 10.22 26.33 -7.36
CA THR A 362 11.40 27.06 -7.82
C THR A 362 12.10 26.36 -8.98
N LYS A 363 12.80 27.12 -9.83
CA LYS A 363 13.66 26.56 -10.89
C LYS A 363 14.69 25.59 -10.30
N GLU A 364 15.32 25.96 -9.19
CA GLU A 364 16.38 25.19 -8.55
C GLU A 364 15.87 23.83 -8.07
N SER A 365 14.65 23.79 -7.50
CA SER A 365 14.02 22.53 -7.09
C SER A 365 13.73 21.59 -8.27
N LEU A 366 13.31 22.17 -9.40
CA LEU A 366 13.05 21.42 -10.63
C LEU A 366 14.36 20.92 -11.25
N GLU A 367 15.40 21.75 -11.27
CA GLU A 367 16.72 21.42 -11.78
C GLU A 367 17.36 20.27 -10.97
N LEU A 368 17.29 20.34 -9.64
CA LEU A 368 17.75 19.24 -8.77
C LEU A 368 16.96 17.95 -9.00
N ALA A 369 15.63 18.03 -9.12
CA ALA A 369 14.81 16.85 -9.40
C ALA A 369 15.10 16.25 -10.78
N THR A 370 15.38 17.09 -11.78
CA THR A 370 15.78 16.66 -13.12
C THR A 370 17.12 15.94 -13.05
N LEU A 371 18.12 16.50 -12.35
CA LEU A 371 19.42 15.87 -12.13
C LEU A 371 19.29 14.49 -11.51
N GLN A 372 18.54 14.38 -10.41
CA GLN A 372 18.33 13.11 -9.71
C GLN A 372 17.61 12.09 -10.59
N TRP A 373 16.61 12.53 -11.36
CA TRP A 373 15.87 11.65 -12.27
C TRP A 373 16.73 11.20 -13.44
N VAL A 374 17.53 12.07 -14.05
CA VAL A 374 18.44 11.72 -15.15
C VAL A 374 19.50 10.72 -14.68
N HIS A 375 20.09 10.94 -13.50
CA HIS A 375 21.03 9.99 -12.91
C HIS A 375 20.37 8.62 -12.73
N TRP A 376 19.22 8.57 -12.05
CA TRP A 376 18.47 7.33 -11.84
C TRP A 376 18.05 6.68 -13.17
N PHE A 377 17.61 7.47 -14.15
CA PHE A 377 17.22 7.00 -15.48
C PHE A 377 18.38 6.30 -16.18
N ASN A 378 19.58 6.87 -16.10
CA ASN A 378 20.76 6.33 -16.77
C ASN A 378 21.36 5.11 -16.04
N HIS A 379 21.38 5.12 -14.70
CA HIS A 379 22.17 4.17 -13.91
C HIS A 379 21.36 3.06 -13.26
N ASP A 380 20.08 3.28 -12.96
CA ASP A 380 19.26 2.34 -12.20
C ASP A 380 18.00 1.88 -12.94
N ARG A 381 17.48 2.70 -13.86
CA ARG A 381 16.19 2.45 -14.51
C ARG A 381 16.26 1.27 -15.48
N LEU A 382 15.45 0.25 -15.21
CA LEU A 382 15.27 -0.87 -16.12
C LEU A 382 14.40 -0.48 -17.32
N LEU A 383 14.97 -0.64 -18.51
CA LEU A 383 14.30 -0.39 -19.78
C LEU A 383 14.09 -1.70 -20.54
N GLU A 384 12.84 -1.97 -20.91
CA GLU A 384 12.45 -3.19 -21.64
C GLU A 384 13.10 -3.28 -23.03
N SER A 385 13.25 -2.15 -23.71
CA SER A 385 13.83 -2.07 -25.06
C SER A 385 15.28 -2.54 -25.16
N ILE A 386 16.01 -2.54 -24.04
CA ILE A 386 17.42 -2.96 -23.97
C ILE A 386 17.60 -4.21 -23.10
N GLY A 387 16.53 -4.99 -22.89
CA GLY A 387 16.61 -6.26 -22.14
C GLY A 387 16.46 -6.12 -20.62
N HIS A 388 15.88 -5.02 -20.13
CA HIS A 388 15.70 -4.74 -18.69
C HIS A 388 17.00 -4.59 -17.92
N ILE A 389 17.92 -3.85 -18.50
CA ILE A 389 19.12 -3.34 -17.84
C ILE A 389 19.11 -1.80 -17.88
N PRO A 390 19.88 -1.12 -17.03
CA PRO A 390 20.06 0.33 -17.11
C PRO A 390 20.75 0.78 -18.40
N PRO A 391 20.44 1.97 -18.93
CA PRO A 391 21.11 2.54 -20.11
C PRO A 391 22.64 2.53 -20.03
N ALA A 392 23.20 2.96 -18.89
CA ALA A 392 24.66 2.99 -18.69
C ALA A 392 25.27 1.58 -18.73
N GLU A 393 24.56 0.56 -18.22
CA GLU A 393 25.00 -0.83 -18.26
C GLU A 393 24.97 -1.41 -19.68
N ALA A 394 23.90 -1.12 -20.44
CA ALA A 394 23.80 -1.54 -21.84
C ALA A 394 24.95 -0.97 -22.69
N GLU A 395 25.27 0.30 -22.48
CA GLU A 395 26.37 0.94 -23.17
C GLU A 395 27.74 0.37 -22.73
N ALA A 396 27.95 0.15 -21.44
CA ALA A 396 29.17 -0.47 -20.93
C ALA A 396 29.35 -1.91 -21.44
N ASN A 397 28.26 -2.66 -21.66
CA ASN A 397 28.30 -3.97 -22.30
C ASN A 397 28.82 -3.87 -23.74
N TYR A 398 28.35 -2.88 -24.50
CA TYR A 398 28.82 -2.66 -25.88
C TYR A 398 30.32 -2.41 -25.94
N TRP A 399 30.83 -1.46 -25.15
CA TRP A 399 32.25 -1.12 -25.16
C TRP A 399 33.14 -2.28 -24.70
N ARG A 400 32.67 -3.10 -23.75
CA ARG A 400 33.35 -4.36 -23.38
C ARG A 400 33.40 -5.37 -24.53
N GLN A 401 32.31 -5.52 -25.29
CA GLN A 401 32.28 -6.41 -26.46
C GLN A 401 33.25 -5.94 -27.55
N VAL A 402 33.28 -4.63 -27.83
CA VAL A 402 34.22 -4.05 -28.79
C VAL A 402 35.67 -4.28 -28.35
N ALA A 403 36.02 -3.99 -27.10
CA ALA A 403 37.36 -4.21 -26.57
C ALA A 403 37.80 -5.70 -26.67
N ASN A 404 36.92 -6.62 -26.31
CA ASN A 404 37.18 -8.05 -26.41
C ASN A 404 37.37 -8.50 -27.87
N THR A 405 36.62 -7.93 -28.80
CA THR A 405 36.72 -8.25 -30.23
C THR A 405 38.05 -7.78 -30.81
N VAL A 406 38.48 -6.55 -30.45
CA VAL A 406 39.79 -6.01 -30.86
C VAL A 406 40.93 -6.87 -30.31
N GLN A 407 40.84 -7.29 -29.03
CA GLN A 407 41.84 -8.18 -28.42
C GLN A 407 41.89 -9.55 -29.10
N ALA A 408 40.73 -10.16 -29.39
CA ALA A 408 40.66 -11.45 -30.08
C ALA A 408 41.29 -11.37 -31.48
N ASN A 409 40.98 -10.32 -32.24
CA ASN A 409 41.51 -10.11 -33.58
C ASN A 409 43.04 -9.90 -33.56
N ALA A 410 43.57 -9.15 -32.58
CA ALA A 410 45.01 -8.95 -32.42
C ALA A 410 45.77 -10.27 -32.11
N CYS A 411 45.17 -11.16 -31.31
CA CYS A 411 45.72 -12.48 -31.03
C CYS A 411 45.67 -13.44 -32.24
N THR A 412 44.72 -13.26 -33.15
CA THR A 412 44.63 -14.08 -34.39
C THR A 412 45.55 -13.60 -35.51
N SER A 413 45.99 -12.34 -35.50
CA SER A 413 46.91 -11.78 -36.51
C SER A 413 48.39 -11.98 -36.18
N THR A 414 48.70 -12.58 -35.03
CA THR A 414 50.06 -12.85 -34.53
C THR A 414 50.45 -14.33 -34.59
N ASN A 415 49.55 -15.19 -35.08
CA ASN A 415 49.82 -16.57 -35.51
C ASN A 415 49.73 -16.64 -37.04
#